data_AF-A0A5C2STU6-F1
#
_entry.id   AF-A0A5C2STU6-F1
#
_cell.length_a   1.000
_cell.length_b   1.000
_cell.length_c   1.000
_cell.angle_alpha   90.00
_cell.angle_beta   90.00
_cell.angle_gamma   90.00
#
_symmetry.space_group_name_H-M   'P 1'
#
loop_
_entity.id
_entity.type
_entity.pdbx_description
1 polymer ?
#
loop_
_entity_poly.entity_id
_entity_poly.type
_entity_poly.pdbx_seq_one_letter_code
_entity_poly.pdbx_strand_id
1 'polypeptide(L)'
;MSIIAEKAGEVHVRVGGNTQDTAYMVDELPDGKFLEKNQEDASNPTGTPIIAITPELLYMLGNVSSLVNIKWFLGIPFNDTNWRFQIAEMSEAILGDNLLGLQAANEPDLYARHGHRPEAWGPQDFFSEFGSMTQAYSSDSKVPVKNNIIAPSVSSSGWTPEQVWDTGFVQAYNDYLQALAVEHYPSDNCAVIYPDPNNPPKDPLELLPQYLSHKSGQNLVAPYLNSTALAQQWGKPFMMFETNTASCGGFPGISDTFTSALWGVDYALQMANSNFTSALFHFGGQNVSYNPFTAAPTNESAFHQWTTGPLFYSAVFMAEAMGKTNTTQVKDMLPNDENELTPAYAIYENGQFARMALINYMTDPSGANDYTATIYVGGSGFGEANGAPASVKVKYLSAPSTSEKDNITWAGQTLGGRFMSDGRWQGQESVQTIQCDQANNACQIRVPAPGAALVFFSDAAQAAAAGDAIETFSTSVVTKSKNTVTVDPSLLATSNGDSGKNRAHRAGTSYGAESSAMAAYVAPGIAALISIIAGTAMFFRAS
;
A
#
# COMPACT_ATOMS: atom_id res chain seq x y z
N MET A 1 -9.86 1.46 8.49
CA MET A 1 -9.13 2.75 8.50
C MET A 1 -9.22 3.48 9.85
N SER A 2 -10.34 3.46 10.60
CA SER A 2 -10.40 4.09 11.94
C SER A 2 -9.29 3.63 12.89
N ILE A 3 -8.86 2.37 12.79
CA ILE A 3 -7.71 1.83 13.53
C ILE A 3 -6.45 2.67 13.32
N ILE A 4 -6.14 3.02 12.06
CA ILE A 4 -4.92 3.78 11.71
C ILE A 4 -5.12 5.24 12.12
N ALA A 5 -6.28 5.84 11.81
CA ALA A 5 -6.58 7.22 12.16
C ALA A 5 -6.50 7.47 13.68
N GLU A 6 -6.99 6.53 14.50
CA GLU A 6 -6.90 6.66 15.96
C GLU A 6 -5.46 6.58 16.46
N LYS A 7 -4.53 5.97 15.71
CA LYS A 7 -3.14 5.79 16.14
C LYS A 7 -2.21 6.88 15.63
N ALA A 8 -2.33 7.21 14.35
CA ALA A 8 -1.53 8.23 13.67
C ALA A 8 -2.16 9.64 13.69
N GLY A 9 -3.43 9.75 14.10
CA GLY A 9 -4.20 11.00 14.06
C GLY A 9 -4.91 11.23 12.73
N GLU A 10 -4.33 10.76 11.62
CA GLU A 10 -4.92 10.84 10.28
C GLU A 10 -4.45 9.69 9.38
N VAL A 11 -5.13 9.52 8.25
CA VAL A 11 -4.78 8.58 7.19
C VAL A 11 -4.67 9.33 5.89
N HIS A 12 -3.59 9.12 5.15
CA HIS A 12 -3.44 9.67 3.79
C HIS A 12 -3.71 8.58 2.76
N VAL A 13 -4.50 8.92 1.73
CA VAL A 13 -4.80 8.02 0.62
C VAL A 13 -4.61 8.76 -0.70
N ARG A 14 -3.86 8.16 -1.62
CA ARG A 14 -3.71 8.65 -3.00
C ARG A 14 -4.66 7.90 -3.92
N VAL A 15 -5.41 8.64 -4.74
CA VAL A 15 -6.19 8.11 -5.87
C VAL A 15 -5.48 8.52 -7.16
N GLY A 16 -4.87 7.57 -7.85
CA GLY A 16 -4.01 7.85 -9.00
C GLY A 16 -3.64 6.58 -9.77
N GLY A 17 -2.33 6.39 -9.99
CA GLY A 17 -1.78 5.30 -10.78
C GLY A 17 -1.90 5.57 -12.28
N ASN A 18 -1.51 4.60 -13.12
CA ASN A 18 -1.60 4.69 -14.59
C ASN A 18 -2.95 5.20 -15.12
N THR A 19 -4.05 4.87 -14.44
CA THR A 19 -5.40 5.29 -14.83
C THR A 19 -5.65 6.79 -14.70
N GLN A 20 -4.86 7.51 -13.90
CA GLN A 20 -5.03 8.95 -13.71
C GLN A 20 -4.76 9.73 -15.00
N ASP A 21 -3.79 9.25 -15.79
CA ASP A 21 -3.26 10.02 -16.90
C ASP A 21 -4.27 10.15 -18.02
N THR A 22 -5.18 9.18 -18.17
CA THR A 22 -6.26 9.23 -19.17
C THR A 22 -7.60 9.66 -18.57
N ALA A 23 -7.72 9.80 -17.25
CA ALA A 23 -8.98 10.10 -16.57
C ALA A 23 -9.60 11.43 -17.02
N TYR A 24 -10.92 11.52 -17.03
CA TYR A 24 -11.65 12.77 -17.27
C TYR A 24 -12.97 12.82 -16.52
N MET A 25 -13.39 14.05 -16.20
CA MET A 25 -14.68 14.30 -15.54
C MET A 25 -15.81 14.42 -16.56
N VAL A 26 -16.96 13.83 -16.23
CA VAL A 26 -18.26 14.00 -16.91
C VAL A 26 -19.33 14.35 -15.88
N ASP A 27 -20.39 15.04 -16.31
CA ASP A 27 -21.45 15.46 -15.39
C ASP A 27 -22.26 14.26 -14.86
N GLU A 28 -22.54 13.29 -15.73
CA GLU A 28 -23.28 12.07 -15.41
C GLU A 28 -22.80 10.87 -16.23
N LEU A 29 -23.04 9.67 -15.70
CA LEU A 29 -22.86 8.41 -16.40
C LEU A 29 -24.18 7.64 -16.43
N PRO A 30 -24.39 6.75 -17.42
CA PRO A 30 -25.55 5.87 -17.46
C PRO A 30 -25.71 5.08 -16.15
N ASP A 31 -26.96 4.80 -15.79
CA ASP A 31 -27.35 4.04 -14.59
C ASP A 31 -26.92 4.67 -13.24
N GLY A 32 -26.51 5.94 -13.21
CA GLY A 32 -26.16 6.66 -11.98
C GLY A 32 -24.84 6.21 -11.36
N LYS A 33 -23.94 5.61 -12.15
CA LYS A 33 -22.59 5.25 -11.70
C LYS A 33 -21.75 6.52 -11.50
N PHE A 34 -20.78 6.47 -10.59
CA PHE A 34 -19.81 7.55 -10.41
C PHE A 34 -18.50 7.33 -11.19
N LEU A 35 -18.31 6.12 -11.73
CA LEU A 35 -17.11 5.73 -12.46
C LEU A 35 -17.44 4.71 -13.55
N GLU A 36 -16.87 4.89 -14.73
CA GLU A 36 -16.91 3.93 -15.84
C GLU A 36 -15.50 3.70 -16.39
N LYS A 37 -15.22 2.44 -16.74
CA LYS A 37 -13.97 2.01 -17.36
C LYS A 37 -14.25 1.68 -18.82
N ASN A 38 -13.63 2.43 -19.73
CA ASN A 38 -13.64 2.09 -21.14
C ASN A 38 -12.37 1.30 -21.49
N GLN A 39 -12.55 -0.01 -21.70
CA GLN A 39 -11.48 -0.92 -22.13
C GLN A 39 -11.29 -0.94 -23.65
N GLU A 40 -12.28 -0.50 -24.44
CA GLU A 40 -12.20 -0.52 -25.91
C GLU A 40 -11.15 0.47 -26.43
N ASP A 41 -10.90 1.55 -25.68
CA ASP A 41 -9.90 2.58 -26.01
C ASP A 41 -8.54 2.41 -25.28
N ALA A 42 -8.31 1.26 -24.62
CA ALA A 42 -7.05 0.96 -23.93
C ALA A 42 -5.94 0.59 -24.94
N SER A 43 -5.42 1.59 -25.66
CA SER A 43 -4.38 1.42 -26.68
C SER A 43 -2.95 1.33 -26.14
N ASN A 44 -2.76 1.40 -24.81
CA ASN A 44 -1.44 1.32 -24.18
C ASN A 44 -1.01 -0.13 -23.90
N PRO A 45 0.30 -0.42 -23.80
CA PRO A 45 0.82 -1.77 -23.56
C PRO A 45 0.37 -2.40 -22.23
N THR A 46 -0.10 -1.60 -21.28
CA THR A 46 -0.60 -2.06 -19.98
C THR A 46 -2.10 -2.39 -19.99
N GLY A 47 -2.80 -2.14 -21.11
CA GLY A 47 -4.25 -2.28 -21.22
C GLY A 47 -5.02 -1.47 -20.17
N THR A 48 -4.45 -0.36 -19.71
CA THR A 48 -5.04 0.51 -18.69
C THR A 48 -6.26 1.21 -19.30
N PRO A 49 -7.47 1.04 -18.71
CA PRO A 49 -8.68 1.63 -19.26
C PRO A 49 -8.68 3.15 -19.11
N ILE A 50 -9.34 3.82 -20.05
CA ILE A 50 -9.70 5.22 -19.87
C ILE A 50 -10.82 5.28 -18.82
N ILE A 51 -10.68 6.17 -17.84
CA ILE A 51 -11.66 6.34 -16.77
C ILE A 51 -12.47 7.61 -16.96
N ALA A 52 -13.78 7.46 -17.07
CA ALA A 52 -14.73 8.55 -16.88
C ALA A 52 -15.19 8.57 -15.42
N ILE A 53 -15.09 9.73 -14.77
CA ILE A 53 -15.48 9.95 -13.38
C ILE A 53 -16.52 11.08 -13.31
N THR A 54 -17.45 10.97 -12.36
CA THR A 54 -18.38 12.07 -12.05
C THR A 54 -17.99 12.74 -10.72
N PRO A 55 -18.52 13.94 -10.42
CA PRO A 55 -18.30 14.60 -9.14
C PRO A 55 -18.71 13.76 -7.91
N GLU A 56 -19.59 12.77 -8.09
CA GLU A 56 -20.01 11.85 -7.02
C GLU A 56 -18.84 11.09 -6.38
N LEU A 57 -17.76 10.83 -7.13
CA LEU A 57 -16.54 10.27 -6.55
C LEU A 57 -16.00 11.20 -5.45
N LEU A 58 -15.90 12.50 -5.73
CA LEU A 58 -15.35 13.48 -4.80
C LEU A 58 -16.26 13.67 -3.58
N TYR A 59 -17.57 13.71 -3.76
CA TYR A 59 -18.51 13.73 -2.63
C TYR A 59 -18.43 12.47 -1.77
N MET A 60 -18.24 11.29 -2.38
CA MET A 60 -18.01 10.05 -1.65
C MET A 60 -16.73 10.13 -0.80
N LEU A 61 -15.62 10.62 -1.37
CA LEU A 61 -14.37 10.84 -0.63
C LEU A 61 -14.55 11.81 0.55
N GLY A 62 -15.25 12.92 0.34
CA GLY A 62 -15.58 13.89 1.39
C GLY A 62 -16.46 13.30 2.49
N ASN A 63 -17.46 12.48 2.13
CA ASN A 63 -18.30 11.77 3.09
C ASN A 63 -17.50 10.76 3.91
N VAL A 64 -16.54 10.06 3.30
CA VAL A 64 -15.61 9.17 4.03
C VAL A 64 -14.76 9.98 5.03
N SER A 65 -14.24 11.14 4.62
CA SER A 65 -13.48 12.05 5.50
C SER A 65 -14.32 12.63 6.65
N SER A 66 -15.65 12.69 6.51
CA SER A 66 -16.55 13.13 7.59
C SER A 66 -16.73 12.08 8.70
N LEU A 67 -16.40 10.81 8.40
CA LEU A 67 -16.49 9.70 9.35
C LEU A 67 -15.13 9.38 9.97
N VAL A 68 -14.10 9.29 9.15
CA VAL A 68 -12.74 8.97 9.59
C VAL A 68 -11.83 10.08 9.10
N ASN A 69 -10.86 10.52 9.90
CA ASN A 69 -9.89 11.54 9.51
C ASN A 69 -8.96 11.04 8.39
N ILE A 70 -9.50 10.95 7.18
CA ILE A 70 -8.84 10.53 5.96
C ILE A 70 -8.66 11.78 5.10
N LYS A 71 -7.45 11.92 4.58
CA LYS A 71 -7.02 13.01 3.70
C LYS A 71 -6.57 12.41 2.38
N TRP A 72 -6.78 13.15 1.30
CA TRP A 72 -6.68 12.64 -0.06
C TRP A 72 -5.60 13.35 -0.85
N PHE A 73 -4.86 12.58 -1.64
CA PHE A 73 -4.16 13.09 -2.80
C PHE A 73 -4.87 12.58 -4.06
N LEU A 74 -4.96 13.40 -5.10
CA LEU A 74 -5.60 12.99 -6.36
C LEU A 74 -4.65 13.21 -7.54
N GLY A 75 -4.62 12.24 -8.46
CA GLY A 75 -3.93 12.39 -9.75
C GLY A 75 -4.68 13.31 -10.69
N ILE A 76 -3.94 14.13 -11.44
CA ILE A 76 -4.46 14.90 -12.58
C ILE A 76 -3.90 14.37 -13.90
N PRO A 77 -4.66 14.43 -15.01
CA PRO A 77 -4.23 13.86 -16.27
C PRO A 77 -3.02 14.57 -16.88
N PHE A 78 -2.00 13.79 -17.30
CA PHE A 78 -0.81 14.30 -18.00
C PHE A 78 -0.47 13.50 -19.28
N ASN A 79 -1.35 12.59 -19.72
CA ASN A 79 -1.13 11.75 -20.91
C ASN A 79 -0.95 12.50 -22.23
N ASP A 80 -1.25 13.80 -22.33
CA ASP A 80 -1.08 14.67 -23.49
C ASP A 80 -0.89 16.13 -23.05
N THR A 81 -0.89 17.09 -23.98
CA THR A 81 -0.73 18.53 -23.69
C THR A 81 -2.04 19.32 -23.73
N ASN A 82 -3.19 18.64 -23.89
CA ASN A 82 -4.51 19.22 -23.68
C ASN A 82 -4.85 19.12 -22.20
N TRP A 83 -4.29 20.04 -21.41
CA TRP A 83 -4.40 20.00 -19.96
C TRP A 83 -5.86 19.98 -19.48
N ARG A 84 -6.22 18.96 -18.70
CA ARG A 84 -7.57 18.73 -18.16
C ARG A 84 -7.56 18.97 -16.66
N PHE A 85 -8.08 20.10 -16.21
CA PHE A 85 -8.03 20.50 -14.80
C PHE A 85 -9.34 20.29 -14.03
N GLN A 86 -10.38 19.71 -14.63
CA GLN A 86 -11.69 19.54 -13.97
C GLN A 86 -11.58 18.75 -12.65
N ILE A 87 -10.68 17.77 -12.56
CA ILE A 87 -10.41 17.06 -11.31
C ILE A 87 -9.85 18.02 -10.25
N ALA A 88 -8.89 18.87 -10.61
CA ALA A 88 -8.32 19.87 -9.72
C ALA A 88 -9.36 20.91 -9.29
N GLU A 89 -10.09 21.49 -10.25
CA GLU A 89 -11.15 22.49 -10.02
C GLU A 89 -12.19 21.98 -9.02
N MET A 90 -12.72 20.78 -9.25
CA MET A 90 -13.81 20.23 -8.44
C MET A 90 -13.32 19.67 -7.10
N SER A 91 -12.14 19.05 -7.06
CA SER A 91 -11.63 18.48 -5.81
C SER A 91 -11.27 19.55 -4.79
N GLU A 92 -10.66 20.65 -5.21
CA GLU A 92 -10.41 21.82 -4.34
C GLU A 92 -11.73 22.37 -3.77
N ALA A 93 -12.76 22.50 -4.61
CA ALA A 93 -14.06 23.01 -4.18
C ALA A 93 -14.84 22.06 -3.25
N ILE A 94 -14.75 20.74 -3.46
CA ILE A 94 -15.56 19.73 -2.74
C ILE A 94 -14.83 19.21 -1.50
N LEU A 95 -13.54 18.91 -1.60
CA LEU A 95 -12.77 18.31 -0.51
C LEU A 95 -12.17 19.35 0.44
N GLY A 96 -11.84 20.55 -0.05
CA GLY A 96 -11.22 21.62 0.74
C GLY A 96 -10.00 21.09 1.52
N ASP A 97 -9.99 21.32 2.84
CA ASP A 97 -8.92 20.87 3.75
C ASP A 97 -8.72 19.33 3.80
N ASN A 98 -9.58 18.54 3.15
CA ASN A 98 -9.37 17.10 2.98
C ASN A 98 -8.52 16.74 1.75
N LEU A 99 -8.19 17.69 0.87
CA LEU A 99 -7.25 17.51 -0.23
C LEU A 99 -5.85 18.01 0.18
N LEU A 100 -4.87 17.11 0.19
CA LEU A 100 -3.48 17.41 0.58
C LEU A 100 -2.62 17.87 -0.60
N GLY A 101 -3.01 17.53 -1.82
CA GLY A 101 -2.28 17.88 -3.03
C GLY A 101 -2.70 17.09 -4.24
N LEU A 102 -2.21 17.54 -5.39
CA LEU A 102 -2.54 16.97 -6.69
C LEU A 102 -1.28 16.45 -7.36
N GLN A 103 -1.28 15.21 -7.79
CA GLN A 103 -0.15 14.65 -8.52
C GLN A 103 -0.28 14.94 -10.01
N ALA A 104 0.71 15.63 -10.55
CA ALA A 104 0.87 15.77 -11.99
C ALA A 104 1.83 14.68 -12.50
N ALA A 105 1.33 13.90 -13.46
CA ALA A 105 2.00 12.73 -14.05
C ALA A 105 2.19 11.55 -13.08
N ASN A 106 1.92 10.35 -13.59
CA ASN A 106 2.25 9.08 -12.94
C ASN A 106 3.36 8.41 -13.74
N GLU A 107 4.52 8.17 -13.13
CA GLU A 107 5.64 7.47 -13.78
C GLU A 107 5.96 8.04 -15.18
N PRO A 108 6.21 9.36 -15.32
CA PRO A 108 6.42 9.99 -16.64
C PRO A 108 7.56 9.34 -17.41
N ASP A 109 8.56 8.78 -16.72
CA ASP A 109 9.66 8.02 -17.31
C ASP A 109 9.22 6.80 -18.14
N LEU A 110 7.94 6.40 -18.04
CA LEU A 110 7.35 5.32 -18.80
C LEU A 110 6.49 5.76 -19.98
N TYR A 111 6.26 7.05 -20.18
CA TYR A 111 5.30 7.55 -21.17
C TYR A 111 5.66 7.19 -22.61
N ALA A 112 6.94 7.23 -22.95
CA ALA A 112 7.43 6.78 -24.25
C ALA A 112 7.11 5.29 -24.47
N ARG A 113 7.45 4.45 -23.47
CA ARG A 113 7.21 3.00 -23.51
C ARG A 113 5.72 2.66 -23.51
N HIS A 114 4.88 3.48 -22.88
CA HIS A 114 3.44 3.29 -22.80
C HIS A 114 2.67 3.90 -23.98
N GLY A 115 3.35 4.54 -24.94
CA GLY A 115 2.74 5.14 -26.12
C GLY A 115 2.01 6.47 -25.86
N HIS A 116 2.22 7.09 -24.70
CA HIS A 116 1.70 8.43 -24.38
C HIS A 116 2.54 9.55 -25.01
N ARG A 117 3.82 9.27 -25.28
CA ARG A 117 4.76 10.20 -25.90
C ARG A 117 5.62 9.48 -26.94
N PRO A 118 6.28 10.21 -27.86
CA PRO A 118 7.26 9.62 -28.79
C PRO A 118 8.44 8.97 -28.06
N GLU A 119 9.12 8.00 -28.69
CA GLU A 119 10.26 7.28 -28.10
C GLU A 119 11.42 8.18 -27.63
N ALA A 120 11.61 9.33 -28.28
CA ALA A 120 12.67 10.28 -27.93
C ALA A 120 12.33 11.20 -26.75
N TRP A 121 11.11 11.15 -26.23
CA TRP A 121 10.64 12.02 -25.16
C TRP A 121 11.36 11.68 -23.84
N GLY A 122 12.09 12.65 -23.29
CA GLY A 122 12.96 12.46 -22.14
C GLY A 122 12.73 13.48 -21.02
N PRO A 123 13.62 13.51 -20.01
CA PRO A 123 13.51 14.41 -18.86
C PRO A 123 13.40 15.89 -19.24
N GLN A 124 14.08 16.34 -20.29
CA GLN A 124 14.01 17.74 -20.75
C GLN A 124 12.66 18.09 -21.41
N ASP A 125 12.04 17.13 -22.10
CA ASP A 125 10.71 17.31 -22.66
C ASP A 125 9.66 17.34 -21.54
N PHE A 126 9.78 16.43 -20.57
CA PHE A 126 8.97 16.46 -19.34
C PHE A 126 9.10 17.80 -18.61
N PHE A 127 10.32 18.30 -18.40
CA PHE A 127 10.55 19.63 -17.84
C PHE A 127 9.79 20.71 -18.60
N SER A 128 9.84 20.69 -19.94
CA SER A 128 9.22 21.72 -20.77
C SER A 128 7.68 21.63 -20.76
N GLU A 129 7.13 20.42 -20.84
CA GLU A 129 5.69 20.18 -20.75
C GLU A 129 5.13 20.50 -19.37
N PHE A 130 5.86 20.20 -18.30
CA PHE A 130 5.47 20.58 -16.94
C PHE A 130 5.42 22.12 -16.80
N GLY A 131 6.34 22.83 -17.46
CA GLY A 131 6.30 24.29 -17.55
C GLY A 131 5.06 24.82 -18.28
N SER A 132 4.66 24.17 -19.37
CA SER A 132 3.42 24.51 -20.09
C SER A 132 2.17 24.22 -19.22
N MET A 133 2.15 23.07 -18.55
CA MET A 133 1.06 22.68 -17.65
C MET A 133 0.92 23.67 -16.50
N THR A 134 2.01 24.00 -15.80
CA THR A 134 1.97 24.95 -14.67
C THR A 134 1.55 26.36 -15.09
N GLN A 135 1.92 26.83 -16.29
CA GLN A 135 1.42 28.09 -16.83
C GLN A 135 -0.10 28.07 -17.08
N ALA A 136 -0.61 27.00 -17.68
CA ALA A 136 -2.04 26.81 -17.88
C ALA A 136 -2.78 26.68 -16.54
N TYR A 137 -2.24 25.89 -15.62
CA TYR A 137 -2.76 25.66 -14.27
C TYR A 137 -2.84 26.97 -13.49
N SER A 138 -1.80 27.81 -13.56
CA SER A 138 -1.78 29.15 -12.94
C SER A 138 -2.82 30.10 -13.54
N SER A 139 -3.03 30.02 -14.85
CA SER A 139 -3.99 30.86 -15.59
C SER A 139 -5.46 30.46 -15.39
N ASP A 140 -5.73 29.24 -14.91
CA ASP A 140 -7.08 28.76 -14.67
C ASP A 140 -7.68 29.38 -13.40
N SER A 141 -8.65 30.29 -13.55
CA SER A 141 -9.32 30.96 -12.42
C SER A 141 -10.13 30.03 -11.51
N LYS A 142 -10.46 28.81 -11.96
CA LYS A 142 -11.26 27.85 -11.18
C LYS A 142 -10.43 26.96 -10.27
N VAL A 143 -9.12 26.96 -10.45
CA VAL A 143 -8.18 26.27 -9.57
C VAL A 143 -7.71 27.28 -8.51
N PRO A 144 -8.17 27.21 -7.25
CA PRO A 144 -7.88 28.23 -6.25
C PRO A 144 -6.45 28.14 -5.68
N VAL A 145 -5.91 26.93 -5.54
CA VAL A 145 -4.59 26.67 -4.96
C VAL A 145 -3.60 26.36 -6.08
N LYS A 146 -2.46 27.07 -6.13
CA LYS A 146 -1.48 26.97 -7.23
C LYS A 146 -0.19 26.25 -6.86
N ASN A 147 0.02 26.01 -5.57
CA ASN A 147 1.26 25.52 -4.99
C ASN A 147 1.11 24.12 -4.34
N ASN A 148 0.12 23.34 -4.80
CA ASN A 148 -0.27 22.05 -4.25
C ASN A 148 0.16 20.85 -5.12
N ILE A 149 1.03 21.04 -6.13
CA ILE A 149 1.38 19.99 -7.09
C ILE A 149 2.47 19.07 -6.52
N ILE A 150 2.28 17.76 -6.71
CA ILE A 150 3.25 16.71 -6.37
C ILE A 150 3.82 16.16 -7.67
N ALA A 151 5.15 16.18 -7.79
CA ALA A 151 5.89 15.78 -8.99
C ALA A 151 7.35 15.45 -8.62
N PRO A 152 8.14 14.77 -9.48
CA PRO A 152 7.80 14.24 -10.79
C PRO A 152 7.18 12.84 -10.76
N SER A 153 7.21 12.16 -9.62
CA SER A 153 6.66 10.81 -9.45
C SER A 153 7.23 9.78 -10.45
N VAL A 154 8.53 9.83 -10.70
CA VAL A 154 9.22 8.86 -11.56
C VAL A 154 9.21 7.46 -10.94
N SER A 155 9.04 6.42 -11.76
CA SER A 155 9.08 5.00 -11.35
C SER A 155 10.49 4.49 -11.02
N SER A 156 11.50 5.28 -11.39
CA SER A 156 12.92 4.91 -11.33
C SER A 156 13.32 3.71 -12.20
N SER A 157 12.44 3.29 -13.12
CA SER A 157 12.71 2.18 -14.05
C SER A 157 13.05 2.65 -15.47
N GLY A 158 12.62 3.86 -15.86
CA GLY A 158 13.02 4.52 -17.10
C GLY A 158 14.10 5.57 -16.87
N TRP A 159 13.89 6.45 -15.89
CA TRP A 159 14.80 7.55 -15.53
C TRP A 159 15.11 7.52 -14.04
N THR A 160 16.30 7.95 -13.64
CA THR A 160 16.54 8.25 -12.23
C THR A 160 15.96 9.63 -11.87
N PRO A 161 15.61 9.89 -10.60
CA PRO A 161 15.18 11.22 -10.17
C PRO A 161 16.21 12.31 -10.49
N GLU A 162 17.51 12.00 -10.37
CA GLU A 162 18.60 12.94 -10.67
C GLU A 162 18.56 13.44 -12.12
N GLN A 163 18.18 12.60 -13.07
CA GLN A 163 18.02 13.03 -14.46
C GLN A 163 16.93 14.10 -14.63
N VAL A 164 15.91 14.10 -13.77
CA VAL A 164 14.90 15.16 -13.73
C VAL A 164 15.44 16.38 -12.98
N TRP A 165 16.10 16.20 -11.84
CA TRP A 165 16.68 17.31 -11.05
C TRP A 165 17.70 18.13 -11.86
N ASP A 166 18.55 17.46 -12.64
CA ASP A 166 19.61 18.07 -13.44
C ASP A 166 19.09 18.98 -14.57
N THR A 167 17.80 18.88 -14.92
CA THR A 167 17.14 19.82 -15.85
C THR A 167 16.90 21.21 -15.22
N GLY A 168 17.07 21.34 -13.90
CA GLY A 168 16.67 22.51 -13.13
C GLY A 168 15.21 22.49 -12.67
N PHE A 169 14.55 21.32 -12.71
CA PHE A 169 13.12 21.14 -12.43
C PHE A 169 12.65 21.81 -11.14
N VAL A 170 13.30 21.50 -10.01
CA VAL A 170 12.88 22.02 -8.69
C VAL A 170 13.06 23.53 -8.64
N GLN A 171 14.19 24.05 -9.14
CA GLN A 171 14.44 25.49 -9.19
C GLN A 171 13.39 26.24 -10.04
N ALA A 172 13.02 25.67 -11.19
CA ALA A 172 12.08 26.30 -12.11
C ALA A 172 10.64 26.29 -11.58
N TYR A 173 10.24 25.23 -10.86
CA TYR A 173 8.84 24.97 -10.52
C TYR A 173 8.54 24.95 -9.02
N ASN A 174 9.50 25.33 -8.16
CA ASN A 174 9.37 25.33 -6.70
C ASN A 174 8.06 25.96 -6.17
N ASP A 175 7.60 27.04 -6.82
CA ASP A 175 6.42 27.80 -6.39
C ASP A 175 5.10 27.06 -6.66
N TYR A 176 5.11 26.05 -7.53
CA TYR A 176 3.97 25.19 -7.82
C TYR A 176 3.98 23.90 -7.00
N LEU A 177 5.17 23.48 -6.53
CA LEU A 177 5.37 22.17 -5.91
C LEU A 177 5.03 22.19 -4.42
N GLN A 178 4.13 21.32 -4.00
CA GLN A 178 3.90 20.99 -2.59
C GLN A 178 4.96 20.05 -2.04
N ALA A 179 5.38 19.08 -2.86
CA ALA A 179 6.31 18.03 -2.48
C ALA A 179 6.97 17.41 -3.70
N LEU A 180 8.10 16.77 -3.45
CA LEU A 180 8.81 15.95 -4.42
C LEU A 180 8.44 14.48 -4.20
N ALA A 181 8.22 13.75 -5.29
CA ALA A 181 7.76 12.36 -5.21
C ALA A 181 8.47 11.43 -6.18
N VAL A 182 8.55 10.16 -5.78
CA VAL A 182 9.01 9.01 -6.57
C VAL A 182 8.07 7.82 -6.34
N GLU A 183 8.13 6.87 -7.25
CA GLU A 183 7.40 5.60 -7.21
C GLU A 183 8.42 4.47 -7.40
N HIS A 184 8.35 3.39 -6.63
CA HIS A 184 9.31 2.29 -6.78
C HIS A 184 8.82 0.98 -6.17
N TYR A 185 8.90 -0.11 -6.93
CA TYR A 185 8.73 -1.47 -6.44
C TYR A 185 10.07 -2.20 -6.51
N PRO A 186 10.45 -3.02 -5.51
CA PRO A 186 11.73 -3.75 -5.53
C PRO A 186 11.78 -4.83 -6.62
N SER A 187 10.62 -5.24 -7.15
CA SER A 187 10.51 -6.23 -8.22
C SER A 187 9.17 -6.07 -8.96
N ASP A 188 8.96 -6.88 -9.98
CA ASP A 188 7.77 -6.92 -10.81
C ASP A 188 7.34 -8.37 -11.05
N ASN A 189 6.03 -8.64 -10.97
CA ASN A 189 5.44 -9.91 -11.37
C ASN A 189 4.82 -9.82 -12.79
N CYS A 190 5.33 -8.91 -13.62
CA CYS A 190 4.67 -8.54 -14.86
C CYS A 190 4.72 -9.64 -15.92
N ALA A 191 5.77 -10.47 -15.95
CA ALA A 191 5.92 -11.56 -16.90
C ALA A 191 4.80 -12.62 -16.85
N VAL A 192 4.11 -12.76 -15.72
CA VAL A 192 2.95 -13.67 -15.58
C VAL A 192 1.70 -13.06 -16.24
N ILE A 193 1.59 -11.74 -16.24
CA ILE A 193 0.47 -10.99 -16.83
C ILE A 193 0.71 -10.70 -18.32
N TYR A 194 1.95 -10.36 -18.67
CA TYR A 194 2.42 -10.00 -20.00
C TYR A 194 3.58 -10.94 -20.39
N PRO A 195 3.29 -12.13 -20.93
CA PRO A 195 4.32 -13.09 -21.30
C PRO A 195 5.28 -12.52 -22.36
N ASP A 196 6.57 -12.47 -22.05
CA ASP A 196 7.64 -12.07 -22.96
C ASP A 196 8.74 -13.16 -22.95
N PRO A 197 9.12 -13.72 -24.12
CA PRO A 197 10.23 -14.66 -24.21
C PRO A 197 11.56 -14.17 -23.62
N ASN A 198 11.77 -12.85 -23.55
CA ASN A 198 12.98 -12.24 -23.00
C ASN A 198 12.88 -11.88 -21.51
N ASN A 199 11.69 -11.98 -20.91
CA ASN A 199 11.46 -11.72 -19.49
C ASN A 199 10.61 -12.85 -18.89
N PRO A 200 11.23 -13.98 -18.50
CA PRO A 200 10.51 -15.11 -17.94
C PRO A 200 9.92 -14.79 -16.56
N PRO A 201 8.82 -15.47 -16.15
CA PRO A 201 8.28 -15.38 -14.80
C PRO A 201 9.33 -15.67 -13.73
N LYS A 202 9.34 -14.87 -12.66
CA LYS A 202 10.23 -15.03 -11.50
C LYS A 202 9.63 -16.03 -10.52
N ASP A 203 10.47 -16.88 -9.91
CA ASP A 203 10.03 -17.84 -8.89
C ASP A 203 9.93 -17.15 -7.50
N PRO A 204 8.73 -17.09 -6.88
CA PRO A 204 8.59 -16.54 -5.54
C PRO A 204 9.43 -17.26 -4.47
N LEU A 205 9.75 -18.55 -4.63
CA LEU A 205 10.59 -19.27 -3.65
C LEU A 205 12.04 -18.77 -3.67
N GLU A 206 12.56 -18.40 -4.84
CA GLU A 206 13.90 -17.84 -4.99
C GLU A 206 13.97 -16.37 -4.54
N LEU A 207 12.86 -15.64 -4.70
CA LEU A 207 12.75 -14.24 -4.30
C LEU A 207 12.53 -14.05 -2.79
N LEU A 208 11.85 -14.99 -2.12
CA LEU A 208 11.45 -14.86 -0.72
C LEU A 208 12.58 -14.41 0.23
N PRO A 209 13.81 -14.97 0.18
CA PRO A 209 14.89 -14.52 1.06
C PRO A 209 15.26 -13.04 0.91
N GLN A 210 15.04 -12.44 -0.26
CA GLN A 210 15.34 -11.03 -0.52
C GLN A 210 14.37 -10.07 0.19
N TYR A 211 13.20 -10.56 0.60
CA TYR A 211 12.22 -9.80 1.40
C TYR A 211 12.40 -10.02 2.91
N LEU A 212 13.16 -11.03 3.32
CA LEU A 212 13.42 -11.41 4.71
C LEU A 212 14.84 -11.02 5.15
N SER A 213 15.34 -9.91 4.62
CA SER A 213 16.64 -9.32 4.95
C SER A 213 16.50 -7.81 5.07
N HIS A 214 17.16 -7.23 6.06
CA HIS A 214 17.23 -5.80 6.26
C HIS A 214 17.84 -5.04 5.06
N LYS A 215 18.70 -5.71 4.28
CA LYS A 215 19.24 -5.14 3.03
C LYS A 215 18.14 -4.86 2.00
N SER A 216 16.97 -5.49 2.10
CA SER A 216 15.81 -5.22 1.25
C SER A 216 15.41 -3.74 1.32
N GLY A 217 15.13 -3.24 2.52
CA GLY A 217 14.77 -1.84 2.75
C GLY A 217 15.93 -0.89 2.46
N GLN A 218 17.15 -1.24 2.93
CA GLN A 218 18.33 -0.38 2.74
C GLN A 218 18.64 -0.16 1.25
N ASN A 219 18.64 -1.22 0.44
CA ASN A 219 18.95 -1.14 -0.99
C ASN A 219 17.84 -0.42 -1.77
N LEU A 220 16.58 -0.55 -1.36
CA LEU A 220 15.46 0.10 -2.03
C LEU A 220 15.45 1.62 -1.80
N VAL A 221 15.93 2.07 -0.63
CA VAL A 221 16.02 3.48 -0.28
C VAL A 221 17.32 4.14 -0.76
N ALA A 222 18.42 3.38 -0.86
CA ALA A 222 19.75 3.90 -1.19
C ALA A 222 19.82 4.81 -2.44
N PRO A 223 19.11 4.54 -3.55
CA PRO A 223 19.12 5.42 -4.72
C PRO A 223 18.60 6.84 -4.44
N TYR A 224 17.81 7.03 -3.39
CA TYR A 224 17.09 8.28 -3.13
C TYR A 224 17.75 9.18 -2.08
N LEU A 225 18.91 8.79 -1.50
CA LEU A 225 19.56 9.59 -0.46
C LEU A 225 19.95 11.00 -0.93
N ASN A 226 20.38 11.14 -2.19
CA ASN A 226 20.65 12.45 -2.78
C ASN A 226 19.35 13.25 -2.97
N SER A 227 18.28 12.58 -3.41
CA SER A 227 16.98 13.20 -3.63
C SER A 227 16.33 13.67 -2.32
N THR A 228 16.46 12.93 -1.22
CA THR A 228 15.95 13.36 0.09
C THR A 228 16.77 14.51 0.68
N ALA A 229 18.09 14.56 0.44
CA ALA A 229 18.92 15.70 0.78
C ALA A 229 18.56 16.95 -0.04
N LEU A 230 18.30 16.78 -1.36
CA LEU A 230 17.86 17.85 -2.23
C LEU A 230 16.50 18.41 -1.77
N ALA A 231 15.53 17.55 -1.46
CA ALA A 231 14.22 17.97 -0.97
C ALA A 231 14.34 18.84 0.30
N GLN A 232 15.21 18.47 1.24
CA GLN A 232 15.50 19.27 2.43
C GLN A 232 16.10 20.64 2.10
N GLN A 233 17.02 20.73 1.13
CA GLN A 233 17.60 22.02 0.70
C GLN A 233 16.55 22.98 0.15
N TRP A 234 15.51 22.44 -0.50
CA TRP A 234 14.38 23.20 -1.04
C TRP A 234 13.21 23.35 -0.07
N GLY A 235 13.32 22.80 1.16
CA GLY A 235 12.25 22.83 2.15
C GLY A 235 10.98 22.09 1.69
N LYS A 236 11.13 21.03 0.90
CA LYS A 236 10.03 20.21 0.38
C LYS A 236 9.98 18.84 1.07
N PRO A 237 8.79 18.31 1.34
CA PRO A 237 8.62 16.88 1.62
C PRO A 237 9.12 16.02 0.45
N PHE A 238 9.69 14.85 0.78
CA PHE A 238 10.00 13.83 -0.21
C PHE A 238 9.15 12.58 0.06
N MET A 239 8.40 12.12 -0.94
CA MET A 239 7.42 11.04 -0.77
C MET A 239 7.70 9.84 -1.68
N MET A 240 7.59 8.63 -1.10
CA MET A 240 7.45 7.39 -1.86
C MET A 240 5.96 7.22 -2.17
N PHE A 241 5.52 7.84 -3.26
CA PHE A 241 4.11 8.09 -3.54
C PHE A 241 3.38 6.88 -4.13
N GLU A 242 4.14 5.89 -4.60
CA GLU A 242 3.67 4.55 -4.91
C GLU A 242 4.76 3.51 -4.65
N THR A 243 4.43 2.49 -3.88
CA THR A 243 5.30 1.33 -3.71
C THR A 243 4.48 0.12 -3.28
N ASN A 244 5.02 -1.08 -3.46
CA ASN A 244 4.62 -2.29 -2.76
C ASN A 244 5.67 -3.39 -2.97
N THR A 245 5.41 -4.60 -2.50
CA THR A 245 6.29 -5.77 -2.63
C THR A 245 6.70 -6.08 -4.07
N ALA A 246 5.79 -5.97 -5.05
CA ALA A 246 6.14 -6.02 -6.46
C ALA A 246 5.05 -5.38 -7.31
N SER A 247 5.40 -4.78 -8.45
CA SER A 247 4.42 -4.29 -9.41
C SER A 247 3.65 -5.44 -10.07
N CYS A 248 2.64 -5.12 -10.88
CA CYS A 248 1.79 -6.14 -11.54
C CYS A 248 1.09 -7.10 -10.54
N GLY A 249 0.58 -6.55 -9.44
CA GLY A 249 -0.28 -7.27 -8.49
C GLY A 249 0.46 -8.05 -7.39
N GLY A 250 1.79 -8.10 -7.40
CA GLY A 250 2.56 -8.79 -6.37
C GLY A 250 2.75 -10.29 -6.62
N PHE A 251 3.55 -10.93 -5.76
CA PHE A 251 3.81 -12.36 -5.79
C PHE A 251 2.96 -13.07 -4.73
N PRO A 252 1.99 -13.94 -5.12
CA PRO A 252 1.36 -14.85 -4.18
C PRO A 252 2.41 -15.70 -3.44
N GLY A 253 2.33 -15.76 -2.11
CA GLY A 253 3.33 -16.40 -1.24
C GLY A 253 4.36 -15.46 -0.63
N ILE A 254 4.50 -14.23 -1.15
CA ILE A 254 5.33 -13.16 -0.56
C ILE A 254 4.45 -11.97 -0.19
N SER A 255 3.74 -11.43 -1.17
CA SER A 255 2.93 -10.21 -1.04
C SER A 255 1.73 -10.40 -0.11
N ASP A 256 1.14 -11.59 -0.11
CA ASP A 256 -0.03 -11.95 0.67
C ASP A 256 0.30 -12.80 1.92
N THR A 257 1.54 -12.74 2.42
CA THR A 257 1.98 -13.45 3.64
C THR A 257 2.60 -12.49 4.67
N PHE A 258 2.84 -12.99 5.89
CA PHE A 258 3.48 -12.25 6.98
C PHE A 258 4.88 -11.70 6.61
N THR A 259 5.50 -12.24 5.56
CA THR A 259 6.68 -11.67 4.93
C THR A 259 6.47 -10.22 4.53
N SER A 260 5.36 -9.88 3.86
CA SER A 260 5.06 -8.50 3.48
C SER A 260 4.79 -7.63 4.70
N ALA A 261 4.25 -8.20 5.78
CA ALA A 261 4.04 -7.47 7.03
C ALA A 261 5.37 -7.02 7.66
N LEU A 262 6.35 -7.92 7.80
CA LEU A 262 7.67 -7.59 8.36
C LEU A 262 8.47 -6.70 7.41
N TRP A 263 8.52 -7.03 6.12
CA TRP A 263 9.17 -6.22 5.09
C TRP A 263 8.61 -4.79 5.07
N GLY A 264 7.28 -4.64 5.15
CA GLY A 264 6.61 -3.34 5.13
C GLY A 264 6.95 -2.48 6.35
N VAL A 265 7.14 -3.08 7.53
CA VAL A 265 7.59 -2.37 8.74
C VAL A 265 9.03 -1.88 8.58
N ASP A 266 9.94 -2.78 8.20
CA ASP A 266 11.36 -2.47 8.04
C ASP A 266 11.58 -1.41 6.95
N TYR A 267 10.96 -1.58 5.78
CA TYR A 267 11.08 -0.64 4.68
C TYR A 267 10.52 0.75 5.02
N ALA A 268 9.38 0.82 5.72
CA ALA A 268 8.82 2.09 6.16
C ALA A 268 9.70 2.80 7.20
N LEU A 269 10.28 2.07 8.15
CA LEU A 269 11.24 2.62 9.11
C LEU A 269 12.52 3.08 8.42
N GLN A 270 12.98 2.36 7.40
CA GLN A 270 14.18 2.75 6.63
C GLN A 270 13.95 4.00 5.79
N MET A 271 12.75 4.16 5.20
CA MET A 271 12.36 5.40 4.54
C MET A 271 12.34 6.57 5.52
N ALA A 272 11.75 6.41 6.71
CA ALA A 272 11.76 7.43 7.75
C ALA A 272 13.18 7.81 8.23
N ASN A 273 14.06 6.82 8.41
CA ASN A 273 15.49 7.01 8.72
C ASN A 273 16.24 7.78 7.61
N SER A 274 15.71 7.77 6.39
CA SER A 274 16.33 8.38 5.21
C SER A 274 15.66 9.68 4.76
N ASN A 275 14.88 10.31 5.64
CA ASN A 275 14.18 11.59 5.41
C ASN A 275 13.07 11.56 4.35
N PHE A 276 12.42 10.41 4.15
CA PHE A 276 11.11 10.40 3.51
C PHE A 276 10.06 10.94 4.48
N THR A 277 9.19 11.81 3.99
CA THR A 277 8.08 12.37 4.77
C THR A 277 6.87 11.46 4.79
N SER A 278 6.62 10.72 3.70
CA SER A 278 5.49 9.80 3.59
C SER A 278 5.78 8.70 2.58
N ALA A 279 5.13 7.55 2.77
CA ALA A 279 5.16 6.43 1.85
C ALA A 279 3.75 5.82 1.73
N LEU A 280 3.34 5.49 0.50
CA LEU A 280 2.01 4.98 0.21
C LEU A 280 2.09 3.59 -0.44
N PHE A 281 1.57 2.58 0.26
CA PHE A 281 1.43 1.25 -0.32
C PHE A 281 0.29 1.23 -1.34
N HIS A 282 0.61 0.89 -2.59
CA HIS A 282 -0.42 0.72 -3.62
C HIS A 282 -1.34 -0.45 -3.27
N PHE A 283 -2.61 -0.32 -3.59
CA PHE A 283 -3.61 -1.37 -3.56
C PHE A 283 -4.65 -1.14 -4.65
N GLY A 284 -5.27 -2.21 -5.15
CA GLY A 284 -6.27 -2.11 -6.20
C GLY A 284 -6.89 -3.46 -6.56
N GLY A 285 -8.11 -3.43 -7.08
CA GLY A 285 -8.79 -4.62 -7.62
C GLY A 285 -8.98 -5.79 -6.63
N GLN A 286 -9.49 -6.90 -7.15
CA GLN A 286 -9.75 -8.14 -6.39
C GLN A 286 -8.63 -9.19 -6.53
N ASN A 287 -7.76 -9.04 -7.54
CA ASN A 287 -6.77 -10.04 -7.93
C ASN A 287 -5.32 -9.63 -7.58
N VAL A 288 -5.16 -8.69 -6.67
CA VAL A 288 -3.86 -8.16 -6.25
C VAL A 288 -3.47 -8.79 -4.92
N SER A 289 -2.30 -9.43 -4.89
CA SER A 289 -1.78 -10.14 -3.72
C SER A 289 -1.29 -9.20 -2.62
N TYR A 290 -0.79 -8.01 -2.97
CA TYR A 290 -0.25 -7.08 -1.99
C TYR A 290 -1.29 -6.17 -1.31
N ASN A 291 -2.59 -6.39 -1.57
CA ASN A 291 -3.64 -5.55 -1.03
C ASN A 291 -3.63 -5.60 0.53
N PRO A 292 -3.57 -4.45 1.22
CA PRO A 292 -3.73 -4.40 2.67
C PRO A 292 -5.15 -4.76 3.09
N PHE A 293 -6.13 -4.59 2.21
CA PHE A 293 -7.49 -5.09 2.40
C PHE A 293 -8.18 -5.26 1.05
N THR A 294 -9.13 -6.19 0.99
CA THR A 294 -9.93 -6.47 -0.22
C THR A 294 -11.39 -6.68 0.17
N ALA A 295 -12.28 -5.92 -0.45
CA ALA A 295 -13.72 -6.08 -0.26
C ALA A 295 -14.19 -7.46 -0.76
N ALA A 296 -15.22 -8.04 -0.15
CA ALA A 296 -15.88 -9.19 -0.75
C ALA A 296 -16.39 -8.81 -2.15
N PRO A 297 -16.24 -9.70 -3.15
CA PRO A 297 -16.83 -9.47 -4.46
C PRO A 297 -18.34 -9.28 -4.36
N THR A 298 -18.90 -8.44 -5.22
CA THR A 298 -20.30 -7.97 -5.11
C THR A 298 -21.34 -9.10 -5.03
N ASN A 299 -21.09 -10.23 -5.69
CA ASN A 299 -22.00 -11.39 -5.66
C ASN A 299 -21.88 -12.25 -4.39
N GLU A 300 -20.86 -12.00 -3.57
CA GLU A 300 -20.60 -12.70 -2.29
C GLU A 300 -20.77 -11.78 -1.07
N SER A 301 -20.86 -10.47 -1.25
CA SER A 301 -20.88 -9.49 -0.15
C SER A 301 -22.10 -9.62 0.79
N ALA A 302 -23.07 -10.46 0.46
CA ALA A 302 -24.19 -10.79 1.33
C ALA A 302 -23.85 -11.82 2.41
N PHE A 303 -22.76 -12.58 2.26
CA PHE A 303 -22.36 -13.65 3.19
C PHE A 303 -20.83 -13.71 3.46
N HIS A 304 -20.01 -13.00 2.69
CA HIS A 304 -18.59 -12.78 2.96
C HIS A 304 -18.34 -11.35 3.43
N GLN A 305 -17.39 -11.21 4.37
CA GLN A 305 -16.87 -9.91 4.79
C GLN A 305 -15.59 -9.56 4.02
N TRP A 306 -14.89 -8.49 4.42
CA TRP A 306 -13.64 -8.11 3.80
C TRP A 306 -12.54 -9.11 4.19
N THR A 307 -11.46 -9.12 3.39
CA THR A 307 -10.20 -9.77 3.75
C THR A 307 -9.19 -8.70 4.11
N THR A 308 -8.55 -8.81 5.27
CA THR A 308 -7.40 -7.96 5.62
C THR A 308 -6.13 -8.68 5.19
N GLY A 309 -5.29 -8.00 4.42
CA GLY A 309 -3.99 -8.52 4.00
C GLY A 309 -2.90 -8.24 5.03
N PRO A 310 -1.80 -9.02 5.03
CA PRO A 310 -0.71 -8.88 6.00
C PRO A 310 -0.12 -7.46 6.09
N LEU A 311 0.00 -6.77 4.96
CA LEU A 311 0.58 -5.42 4.88
C LEU A 311 -0.22 -4.36 5.66
N PHE A 312 -1.52 -4.60 5.95
CA PHE A 312 -2.29 -3.72 6.83
C PHE A 312 -1.72 -3.70 8.25
N TYR A 313 -1.19 -4.82 8.73
CA TYR A 313 -0.56 -4.88 10.05
C TYR A 313 0.74 -4.05 10.09
N SER A 314 1.46 -3.91 8.98
CA SER A 314 2.58 -2.95 8.89
C SER A 314 2.10 -1.52 9.06
N ALA A 315 1.00 -1.15 8.40
CA ALA A 315 0.42 0.19 8.52
C ALA A 315 -0.03 0.49 9.97
N VAL A 316 -0.60 -0.50 10.67
CA VAL A 316 -0.96 -0.38 12.09
C VAL A 316 0.29 -0.23 12.97
N PHE A 317 1.32 -1.05 12.74
CA PHE A 317 2.59 -0.94 13.46
C PHE A 317 3.19 0.46 13.28
N MET A 318 3.27 0.94 12.04
CA MET A 318 3.82 2.25 11.72
C MET A 318 2.99 3.39 12.32
N ALA A 319 1.66 3.27 12.35
CA ALA A 319 0.81 4.27 12.98
C ALA A 319 1.11 4.43 14.48
N GLU A 320 1.33 3.34 15.22
CA GLU A 320 1.73 3.42 16.64
C GLU A 320 3.18 3.86 16.84
N ALA A 321 4.07 3.43 15.93
CA ALA A 321 5.47 3.82 15.97
C ALA A 321 5.65 5.33 15.77
N MET A 322 4.94 5.90 14.79
CA MET A 322 4.99 7.33 14.44
C MET A 322 4.17 8.21 15.37
N GLY A 323 3.03 7.72 15.89
CA GLY A 323 2.16 8.48 16.79
C GLY A 323 1.49 9.70 16.14
N LYS A 324 0.97 10.61 16.96
CA LYS A 324 0.14 11.77 16.55
C LYS A 324 0.88 13.11 16.56
N THR A 325 2.15 13.12 16.94
CA THR A 325 2.88 14.35 17.30
C THR A 325 3.42 15.11 16.10
N ASN A 326 3.64 14.43 14.97
CA ASN A 326 4.40 14.93 13.81
C ASN A 326 5.84 15.37 14.16
N THR A 327 6.42 14.87 15.25
CA THR A 327 7.78 15.20 15.71
C THR A 327 8.72 14.00 15.67
N THR A 328 8.28 12.93 15.03
CA THR A 328 8.96 11.65 15.05
C THR A 328 10.22 11.68 14.21
N GLN A 329 11.31 11.16 14.76
CA GLN A 329 12.57 10.93 14.06
C GLN A 329 12.98 9.48 14.25
N VAL A 330 13.35 8.80 13.17
CA VAL A 330 13.72 7.39 13.19
C VAL A 330 15.20 7.25 12.91
N LYS A 331 15.87 6.37 13.63
CA LYS A 331 17.27 6.01 13.41
C LYS A 331 17.42 4.50 13.34
N ASP A 332 17.94 4.01 12.22
CA ASP A 332 18.44 2.64 12.12
C ASP A 332 19.69 2.47 12.99
N MET A 333 19.63 1.51 13.92
CA MET A 333 20.64 1.29 14.94
C MET A 333 21.70 0.28 14.53
N LEU A 334 21.52 -0.43 13.40
CA LEU A 334 22.52 -1.36 12.86
C LEU A 334 23.06 -2.36 13.91
N PRO A 335 22.19 -3.01 14.72
CA PRO A 335 22.63 -3.81 15.85
C PRO A 335 23.39 -5.07 15.41
N ASN A 336 24.22 -5.61 16.31
CA ASN A 336 24.89 -6.91 16.15
C ASN A 336 25.68 -7.03 14.83
N ASP A 337 26.55 -6.07 14.55
CA ASP A 337 27.32 -5.99 13.30
C ASP A 337 26.43 -5.98 12.04
N GLU A 338 25.39 -5.13 12.04
CA GLU A 338 24.42 -5.01 10.94
C GLU A 338 23.70 -6.32 10.60
N ASN A 339 23.26 -7.06 11.61
CA ASN A 339 22.61 -8.35 11.39
C ASN A 339 21.33 -8.20 10.53
N GLU A 340 21.34 -8.81 9.35
CA GLU A 340 20.26 -8.66 8.36
C GLU A 340 18.91 -9.26 8.80
N LEU A 341 18.90 -10.18 9.77
CA LEU A 341 17.69 -10.88 10.21
C LEU A 341 17.02 -10.21 11.42
N THR A 342 17.73 -9.29 12.08
CA THR A 342 17.28 -8.69 13.35
C THR A 342 17.46 -7.17 13.41
N PRO A 343 16.92 -6.41 12.44
CA PRO A 343 17.07 -4.96 12.44
C PRO A 343 16.36 -4.32 13.63
N ALA A 344 16.88 -3.16 14.03
CA ALA A 344 16.35 -2.38 15.14
C ALA A 344 16.42 -0.88 14.86
N TYR A 345 15.35 -0.18 15.22
CA TYR A 345 15.19 1.25 15.00
C TYR A 345 14.88 1.98 16.29
N ALA A 346 15.66 3.00 16.61
CA ALA A 346 15.34 3.95 17.66
C ALA A 346 14.39 5.02 17.11
N ILE A 347 13.36 5.33 17.88
CA ILE A 347 12.32 6.30 17.50
C ILE A 347 12.28 7.38 18.57
N TYR A 348 12.49 8.62 18.12
CA TYR A 348 12.54 9.81 18.94
C TYR A 348 11.30 10.64 18.71
N GLU A 349 10.88 11.35 19.74
CA GLU A 349 9.77 12.31 19.73
C GLU A 349 10.28 13.61 20.34
N ASN A 350 10.17 14.73 19.63
CA ASN A 350 10.72 16.01 20.08
C ASN A 350 12.23 15.92 20.44
N GLY A 351 12.98 15.11 19.68
CA GLY A 351 14.40 14.84 19.93
C GLY A 351 14.70 14.00 21.18
N GLN A 352 13.68 13.42 21.83
CA GLN A 352 13.85 12.54 23.00
C GLN A 352 13.53 11.09 22.63
N PHE A 353 14.34 10.14 23.12
CA PHE A 353 14.12 8.73 22.85
C PHE A 353 12.78 8.27 23.43
N ALA A 354 11.89 7.78 22.56
CA ALA A 354 10.50 7.49 22.91
C ALA A 354 10.15 6.02 22.76
N ARG A 355 10.56 5.40 21.65
CA ARG A 355 10.22 4.01 21.31
C ARG A 355 11.39 3.31 20.63
N MET A 356 11.31 1.98 20.56
CA MET A 356 12.21 1.17 19.74
C MET A 356 11.40 0.11 18.99
N ALA A 357 11.66 -0.02 17.70
CA ALA A 357 11.13 -1.12 16.89
C ALA A 357 12.23 -2.18 16.75
N LEU A 358 11.88 -3.44 16.99
CA LEU A 358 12.77 -4.60 16.89
C LEU A 358 12.12 -5.62 15.98
N ILE A 359 12.86 -6.20 15.05
CA ILE A 359 12.31 -7.14 14.05
C ILE A 359 13.07 -8.47 14.13
N ASN A 360 12.41 -9.57 13.79
CA ASN A 360 12.97 -10.90 13.63
C ASN A 360 12.40 -11.54 12.37
N TYR A 361 13.24 -11.68 11.34
CA TYR A 361 12.85 -12.30 10.07
C TYR A 361 12.86 -13.84 10.08
N MET A 362 13.36 -14.47 11.14
CA MET A 362 13.47 -15.92 11.20
C MET A 362 12.13 -16.58 11.50
N THR A 363 11.77 -17.62 10.74
CA THR A 363 10.68 -18.53 11.13
C THR A 363 11.24 -19.67 11.97
N ASP A 364 10.75 -19.81 13.21
CA ASP A 364 11.07 -20.96 14.04
C ASP A 364 9.93 -21.30 15.02
N PRO A 365 9.07 -22.28 14.66
CA PRO A 365 7.95 -22.70 15.51
C PRO A 365 8.36 -23.26 16.88
N SER A 366 9.63 -23.61 17.09
CA SER A 366 10.13 -24.08 18.39
C SER A 366 10.38 -22.94 19.39
N GLY A 367 10.46 -21.69 18.91
CA GLY A 367 10.82 -20.51 19.69
C GLY A 367 12.31 -20.48 20.09
N ALA A 368 13.16 -21.33 19.52
CA ALA A 368 14.60 -21.34 19.80
C ALA A 368 15.34 -20.15 19.18
N ASN A 369 14.80 -19.59 18.10
CA ASN A 369 15.30 -18.37 17.46
C ASN A 369 14.58 -17.08 17.91
N ASP A 370 13.74 -17.16 18.94
CA ASP A 370 13.35 -15.96 19.68
C ASP A 370 14.61 -15.36 20.31
N TYR A 371 14.90 -14.09 20.03
CA TYR A 371 16.07 -13.42 20.61
C TYR A 371 15.66 -12.49 21.74
N THR A 372 16.63 -12.09 22.57
CA THR A 372 16.45 -11.05 23.59
C THR A 372 17.35 -9.87 23.26
N ALA A 373 16.75 -8.74 22.87
CA ALA A 373 17.46 -7.48 22.72
C ALA A 373 17.81 -6.93 24.10
N THR A 374 19.09 -6.64 24.35
CA THR A 374 19.50 -5.87 25.53
C THR A 374 19.71 -4.43 25.12
N ILE A 375 18.82 -3.55 25.57
CA ILE A 375 18.79 -2.14 25.18
C ILE A 375 19.33 -1.30 26.33
N TYR A 376 20.36 -0.51 26.03
CA TYR A 376 20.90 0.49 26.93
C TYR A 376 20.38 1.87 26.51
N VAL A 377 19.88 2.66 27.46
CA VAL A 377 19.34 4.00 27.19
C VAL A 377 20.32 5.03 27.72
N GLY A 378 20.88 5.85 26.82
CA GLY A 378 21.98 6.75 27.14
C GLY A 378 23.24 6.00 27.62
N GLY A 379 23.94 6.57 28.60
CA GLY A 379 25.16 5.98 29.17
C GLY A 379 26.44 6.33 28.42
N SER A 380 27.56 5.75 28.87
CA SER A 380 28.92 6.13 28.42
C SER A 380 29.17 5.91 26.93
N GLY A 381 28.48 4.95 26.30
CA GLY A 381 28.56 4.71 24.85
C GLY A 381 28.06 5.88 24.01
N PHE A 382 27.17 6.70 24.55
CA PHE A 382 26.63 7.90 23.90
C PHE A 382 27.10 9.21 24.55
N GLY A 383 27.90 9.14 25.62
CA GLY A 383 28.30 10.32 26.39
C GLY A 383 27.14 10.94 27.18
N GLU A 384 26.12 10.15 27.50
CA GLU A 384 24.89 10.58 28.16
C GLU A 384 24.77 9.95 29.56
N ALA A 385 23.87 10.48 30.39
CA ALA A 385 23.51 9.83 31.63
C ALA A 385 22.75 8.52 31.36
N ASN A 386 22.79 7.57 32.30
CA ASN A 386 21.94 6.38 32.23
C ASN A 386 20.47 6.81 32.27
N GLY A 387 19.68 6.30 31.31
CA GLY A 387 18.30 6.73 31.07
C GLY A 387 17.28 5.59 31.08
N ALA A 388 17.65 4.36 31.43
CA ALA A 388 16.70 3.25 31.44
C ALA A 388 15.55 3.50 32.46
N PRO A 389 14.28 3.44 32.03
CA PRO A 389 13.15 3.57 32.95
C PRO A 389 13.05 2.35 33.88
N ALA A 390 12.18 2.38 34.90
CA ALA A 390 11.97 1.22 35.77
C ALA A 390 11.32 0.04 35.01
N SER A 391 10.46 0.36 34.05
CA SER A 391 9.82 -0.59 33.16
C SER A 391 9.51 0.04 31.82
N VAL A 392 9.27 -0.80 30.81
CA VAL A 392 8.76 -0.42 29.49
C VAL A 392 7.49 -1.20 29.17
N LYS A 393 6.71 -0.68 28.22
CA LYS A 393 5.59 -1.42 27.62
C LYS A 393 5.98 -1.98 26.27
N VAL A 394 5.45 -3.15 25.90
CA VAL A 394 5.76 -3.82 24.63
C VAL A 394 4.50 -4.38 23.97
N LYS A 395 4.36 -4.12 22.68
CA LYS A 395 3.40 -4.77 21.78
C LYS A 395 4.13 -5.61 20.74
N TYR A 396 3.52 -6.72 20.34
CA TYR A 396 4.09 -7.64 19.37
C TYR A 396 3.25 -7.73 18.10
N LEU A 397 3.92 -7.67 16.96
CA LEU A 397 3.43 -8.16 15.68
C LEU A 397 3.93 -9.58 15.50
N SER A 398 3.05 -10.56 15.38
CA SER A 398 3.45 -11.98 15.32
C SER A 398 2.56 -12.81 14.40
N ALA A 399 3.14 -13.90 13.91
CA ALA A 399 2.46 -14.95 13.17
C ALA A 399 3.20 -16.30 13.35
N PRO A 400 2.57 -17.46 13.08
CA PRO A 400 3.23 -18.76 13.19
C PRO A 400 4.42 -18.98 12.24
N SER A 401 4.47 -18.26 11.10
CA SER A 401 5.57 -18.31 10.14
C SER A 401 5.58 -17.07 9.24
N THR A 402 6.69 -16.80 8.55
CA THR A 402 6.79 -15.71 7.55
C THR A 402 5.88 -15.94 6.35
N SER A 403 5.45 -17.19 6.10
CA SER A 403 4.52 -17.54 5.03
C SER A 403 3.05 -17.59 5.47
N GLU A 404 2.74 -17.22 6.72
CA GLU A 404 1.36 -17.17 7.24
C GLU A 404 0.53 -16.11 6.50
N LYS A 405 -0.74 -16.40 6.23
CA LYS A 405 -1.65 -15.48 5.52
C LYS A 405 -2.71 -14.86 6.41
N ASP A 406 -3.20 -15.62 7.39
CA ASP A 406 -4.42 -15.32 8.12
C ASP A 406 -4.15 -15.08 9.62
N ASN A 407 -3.37 -15.95 10.26
CA ASN A 407 -3.13 -15.93 11.70
C ASN A 407 -2.08 -14.89 12.14
N ILE A 408 -2.29 -13.64 11.74
CA ILE A 408 -1.43 -12.51 12.09
C ILE A 408 -2.07 -11.72 13.22
N THR A 409 -1.27 -11.34 14.21
CA THR A 409 -1.75 -10.54 15.34
C THR A 409 -0.90 -9.30 15.58
N TRP A 410 -1.56 -8.21 15.94
CA TRP A 410 -0.95 -7.02 16.53
C TRP A 410 -1.43 -6.91 17.97
N ALA A 411 -0.49 -6.90 18.92
CA ALA A 411 -0.79 -6.90 20.36
C ALA A 411 -1.80 -7.99 20.76
N GLY A 412 -1.70 -9.18 20.17
CA GLY A 412 -2.63 -10.30 20.44
C GLY A 412 -4.02 -10.18 19.81
N GLN A 413 -4.28 -9.14 19.03
CA GLN A 413 -5.54 -8.94 18.30
C GLN A 413 -5.37 -9.20 16.80
N THR A 414 -6.43 -9.69 16.16
CA THR A 414 -6.47 -9.96 14.72
C THR A 414 -7.69 -9.31 14.07
N LEU A 415 -7.64 -9.13 12.76
CA LEU A 415 -8.76 -8.68 11.94
C LEU A 415 -9.50 -9.84 11.26
N GLY A 416 -9.19 -11.08 11.66
CA GLY A 416 -9.76 -12.31 11.12
C GLY A 416 -9.04 -12.76 9.84
N GLY A 417 -9.30 -13.99 9.44
CA GLY A 417 -8.79 -14.53 8.19
C GLY A 417 -9.57 -14.03 6.98
N ARG A 418 -9.30 -14.66 5.84
CA ARG A 418 -10.00 -14.38 4.57
C ARG A 418 -11.52 -14.37 4.72
N PHE A 419 -12.14 -13.30 4.25
CA PHE A 419 -13.60 -13.03 4.28
C PHE A 419 -14.23 -12.94 5.68
N MET A 420 -13.43 -12.73 6.73
CA MET A 420 -13.89 -12.66 8.12
C MET A 420 -13.72 -11.28 8.76
N SER A 421 -13.32 -10.26 7.98
CA SER A 421 -13.01 -8.94 8.50
C SER A 421 -14.15 -7.94 8.28
N ASP A 422 -14.69 -7.42 9.37
CA ASP A 422 -15.60 -6.28 9.39
C ASP A 422 -14.90 -4.97 9.79
N GLY A 423 -13.56 -4.99 9.87
CA GLY A 423 -12.74 -3.85 10.25
C GLY A 423 -12.58 -3.62 11.75
N ARG A 424 -13.07 -4.53 12.61
CA ARG A 424 -12.91 -4.44 14.08
C ARG A 424 -11.94 -5.49 14.60
N TRP A 425 -11.15 -5.11 15.61
CA TRP A 425 -10.25 -6.04 16.29
C TRP A 425 -11.00 -7.18 16.95
N GLN A 426 -10.49 -8.39 16.78
CA GLN A 426 -10.90 -9.61 17.45
C GLN A 426 -9.79 -10.04 18.42
N GLY A 427 -10.17 -10.53 19.60
CA GLY A 427 -9.22 -10.89 20.66
C GLY A 427 -9.01 -9.79 21.70
N GLN A 428 -8.15 -10.06 22.68
CA GLN A 428 -7.82 -9.14 23.76
C GLN A 428 -6.50 -8.44 23.45
N GLU A 429 -6.46 -7.11 23.60
CA GLU A 429 -5.22 -6.35 23.49
C GLU A 429 -4.25 -6.78 24.60
N SER A 430 -3.03 -7.11 24.20
CA SER A 430 -1.94 -7.58 25.05
C SER A 430 -0.79 -6.58 24.99
N VAL A 431 -0.65 -5.81 26.06
CA VAL A 431 0.45 -4.87 26.28
C VAL A 431 1.29 -5.37 27.44
N GLN A 432 2.48 -5.90 27.14
CA GLN A 432 3.35 -6.46 28.16
C GLN A 432 4.11 -5.36 28.89
N THR A 433 4.25 -5.49 30.21
CA THR A 433 5.15 -4.63 31.00
C THR A 433 6.42 -5.41 31.33
N ILE A 434 7.57 -4.92 30.87
CA ILE A 434 8.87 -5.53 31.11
C ILE A 434 9.66 -4.65 32.07
N GLN A 435 10.17 -5.24 33.16
CA GLN A 435 11.01 -4.55 34.12
C GLN A 435 12.42 -4.37 33.55
N CYS A 436 12.98 -3.18 33.72
CA CYS A 436 14.37 -2.90 33.33
C CYS A 436 15.27 -2.89 34.56
N ASP A 437 16.52 -3.25 34.35
CA ASP A 437 17.57 -3.16 35.34
C ASP A 437 18.20 -1.75 35.32
N GLN A 438 17.69 -0.86 36.17
CA GLN A 438 18.21 0.50 36.27
C GLN A 438 19.63 0.57 36.84
N ALA A 439 20.05 -0.44 37.62
CA ALA A 439 21.40 -0.48 38.15
C ALA A 439 22.43 -0.75 37.03
N ASN A 440 22.06 -1.60 36.06
CA ASN A 440 22.87 -1.93 34.89
C ASN A 440 22.47 -1.15 33.62
N ASN A 441 21.54 -0.20 33.72
CA ASN A 441 21.01 0.60 32.62
C ASN A 441 20.48 -0.24 31.43
N ALA A 442 19.81 -1.35 31.70
CA ALA A 442 19.47 -2.33 30.67
C ALA A 442 17.99 -2.73 30.68
N CYS A 443 17.35 -2.72 29.51
CA CYS A 443 16.03 -3.31 29.29
C CYS A 443 16.17 -4.54 28.38
N GLN A 444 15.70 -5.70 28.84
CA GLN A 444 15.79 -6.96 28.09
C GLN A 444 14.46 -7.31 27.44
N ILE A 445 14.39 -7.23 26.12
CA ILE A 445 13.15 -7.40 25.35
C ILE A 445 13.23 -8.66 24.50
N ARG A 446 12.34 -9.63 24.75
CA ARG A 446 12.20 -10.81 23.89
C ARG A 446 11.54 -10.41 22.57
N VAL A 447 12.00 -10.94 21.44
CA VAL A 447 11.38 -10.74 20.11
C VAL A 447 11.10 -12.11 19.48
N PRO A 448 9.84 -12.43 19.14
CA PRO A 448 9.46 -13.75 18.64
C PRO A 448 10.00 -14.04 17.23
N ALA A 449 10.16 -15.32 16.87
CA ALA A 449 10.60 -15.79 15.55
C ALA A 449 9.48 -16.52 14.77
N PRO A 450 8.82 -15.86 13.80
CA PRO A 450 9.05 -14.51 13.30
C PRO A 450 8.22 -13.47 14.05
N GLY A 451 8.59 -12.21 13.94
CA GLY A 451 7.77 -11.12 14.46
C GLY A 451 8.53 -9.82 14.65
N ALA A 452 7.81 -8.84 15.21
CA ALA A 452 8.39 -7.56 15.60
C ALA A 452 7.84 -7.11 16.96
N ALA A 453 8.64 -6.34 17.68
CA ALA A 453 8.26 -5.71 18.94
C ALA A 453 8.33 -4.19 18.80
N LEU A 454 7.28 -3.50 19.23
CA LEU A 454 7.31 -2.05 19.47
C LEU A 454 7.38 -1.82 20.97
N VAL A 455 8.49 -1.23 21.40
CA VAL A 455 8.82 -0.99 22.80
C VAL A 455 8.63 0.49 23.11
N PHE A 456 7.89 0.82 24.15
CA PHE A 456 7.58 2.18 24.57
C PHE A 456 8.41 2.52 25.82
N PHE A 457 9.34 3.47 25.68
CA PHE A 457 10.30 3.85 26.71
C PHE A 457 9.89 5.08 27.50
N SER A 458 9.58 6.19 26.83
CA SER A 458 9.20 7.43 27.52
C SER A 458 7.84 7.31 28.21
N ASP A 459 7.61 8.06 29.28
CA ASP A 459 6.32 8.05 30.00
C ASP A 459 5.13 8.35 29.07
N ALA A 460 5.31 9.31 28.15
CA ALA A 460 4.30 9.65 27.14
C ALA A 460 4.04 8.49 26.17
N ALA A 461 5.09 7.83 25.69
CA ALA A 461 4.96 6.66 24.82
C ALA A 461 4.28 5.49 25.57
N GLN A 462 4.63 5.25 26.83
CA GLN A 462 4.01 4.22 27.65
C GLN A 462 2.54 4.52 27.96
N ALA A 463 2.18 5.79 28.15
CA ALA A 463 0.79 6.19 28.31
C ALA A 463 -0.02 5.93 27.02
N ALA A 464 0.58 6.22 25.85
CA ALA A 464 -0.04 6.00 24.54
C ALA A 464 -0.09 4.52 24.12
N ALA A 465 0.63 3.62 24.79
CA ALA A 465 0.70 2.22 24.39
C ALA A 465 -0.62 1.44 24.59
N ALA A 466 -1.61 1.95 25.33
CA ALA A 466 -2.87 1.26 25.56
C ALA A 466 -4.05 2.24 25.56
N GLY A 467 -5.25 1.76 25.22
CA GLY A 467 -6.48 2.47 25.54
C GLY A 467 -7.10 3.32 24.43
N ASP A 468 -6.79 3.03 23.17
CA ASP A 468 -7.46 3.68 22.03
C ASP A 468 -8.89 3.15 21.90
N ALA A 469 -9.88 4.00 22.19
CA ALA A 469 -11.28 3.72 21.86
C ALA A 469 -11.50 3.96 20.36
N ILE A 470 -11.51 2.89 19.58
CA ILE A 470 -11.66 2.98 18.13
C ILE A 470 -13.13 3.14 17.78
N GLU A 471 -13.50 4.30 17.23
CA GLU A 471 -14.84 4.53 16.74
C GLU A 471 -15.18 3.60 15.57
N THR A 472 -16.35 2.97 15.65
CA THR A 472 -16.87 2.06 14.61
C THR A 472 -18.09 2.67 13.95
N PHE A 473 -18.14 2.62 12.63
CA PHE A 473 -19.26 3.12 11.84
C PHE A 473 -20.10 1.95 11.33
N SER A 474 -21.42 2.00 11.53
CA SER A 474 -22.30 0.95 11.02
C SER A 474 -22.37 1.00 9.50
N THR A 475 -22.15 -0.14 8.84
CA THR A 475 -22.44 -0.31 7.40
C THR A 475 -23.94 -0.57 7.19
N SER A 476 -24.80 0.36 7.60
CA SER A 476 -26.26 0.17 7.59
C SER A 476 -26.92 0.38 6.22
N VAL A 477 -26.16 0.79 5.20
CA VAL A 477 -26.69 0.94 3.84
C VAL A 477 -26.43 -0.34 3.04
N VAL A 478 -27.22 -1.37 3.31
CA VAL A 478 -27.49 -2.37 2.29
C VAL A 478 -28.66 -1.80 1.50
N THR A 479 -28.47 -1.43 0.23
CA THR A 479 -29.56 -1.12 -0.70
C THR A 479 -30.33 -2.41 -1.05
N LYS A 480 -30.79 -3.16 -0.05
CA LYS A 480 -31.76 -4.24 -0.21
C LYS A 480 -33.16 -3.61 -0.21
N SER A 481 -33.54 -3.03 -1.34
CA SER A 481 -34.91 -2.56 -1.57
C SER A 481 -35.94 -3.70 -1.73
N LYS A 482 -35.53 -4.97 -1.57
CA LYS A 482 -36.42 -6.14 -1.54
C LYS A 482 -35.99 -7.15 -0.47
N ASN A 483 -36.93 -7.47 0.42
CA ASN A 483 -36.81 -8.52 1.44
C ASN A 483 -36.33 -9.83 0.81
N THR A 484 -35.08 -10.20 1.10
CA THR A 484 -34.53 -11.52 0.77
C THR A 484 -34.33 -12.28 2.06
N VAL A 485 -34.85 -13.51 2.11
CA VAL A 485 -34.72 -14.43 3.25
C VAL A 485 -33.25 -14.51 3.68
N THR A 486 -32.97 -14.19 4.93
CA THR A 486 -31.64 -14.31 5.53
C THR A 486 -31.38 -15.77 5.89
N VAL A 487 -30.28 -16.33 5.42
CA VAL A 487 -29.76 -17.63 5.87
C VAL A 487 -28.83 -17.38 7.06
N ASP A 488 -28.92 -18.23 8.08
CA ASP A 488 -28.08 -18.15 9.28
C ASP A 488 -26.57 -18.24 8.89
N PRO A 489 -25.74 -17.26 9.26
CA PRO A 489 -24.29 -17.28 8.99
C PRO A 489 -23.58 -18.54 9.50
N SER A 490 -24.10 -19.18 10.56
CA SER A 490 -23.54 -20.43 11.10
C SER A 490 -23.73 -21.63 10.16
N LEU A 491 -24.75 -21.62 9.30
CA LEU A 491 -24.98 -22.65 8.29
C LEU A 491 -24.01 -22.52 7.09
N LEU A 492 -23.56 -21.31 6.77
CA LEU A 492 -22.58 -21.06 5.71
C LEU A 492 -21.15 -21.42 6.14
N ALA A 493 -20.81 -21.25 7.42
CA ALA A 493 -19.48 -21.55 7.96
C ALA A 493 -19.04 -23.04 7.84
N THR A 494 -19.98 -23.95 7.56
CA THR A 494 -19.71 -25.39 7.38
C THR A 494 -19.78 -25.85 5.93
N SER A 495 -19.99 -24.93 4.99
CA SER A 495 -20.12 -25.25 3.56
C SER A 495 -18.75 -25.32 2.88
N ASN A 496 -18.32 -26.53 2.51
CA ASN A 496 -17.04 -26.81 1.82
C ASN A 496 -17.05 -26.44 0.32
N GLY A 497 -17.60 -25.29 -0.04
CA GLY A 497 -18.12 -25.03 -1.39
C GLY A 497 -17.21 -24.39 -2.43
N ASP A 498 -16.01 -23.88 -2.12
CA ASP A 498 -15.29 -23.03 -3.08
C ASP A 498 -13.94 -23.58 -3.57
N SER A 499 -13.95 -24.04 -4.83
CA SER A 499 -12.75 -24.37 -5.60
C SER A 499 -12.19 -23.15 -6.34
N GLY A 500 -10.87 -23.12 -6.57
CA GLY A 500 -10.15 -22.01 -7.20
C GLY A 500 -10.63 -21.57 -8.60
N LYS A 501 -11.48 -22.37 -9.27
CA LYS A 501 -12.11 -22.00 -10.54
C LYS A 501 -13.08 -20.81 -10.42
N ASN A 502 -13.68 -20.57 -9.25
CA ASN A 502 -14.62 -19.47 -9.06
C ASN A 502 -13.94 -18.08 -8.95
N ARG A 503 -12.62 -18.04 -8.78
CA ARG A 503 -11.86 -16.78 -8.63
C ARG A 503 -11.34 -16.19 -9.94
N ALA A 504 -11.31 -16.95 -11.03
CA ALA A 504 -10.72 -16.53 -12.30
C ALA A 504 -11.55 -15.52 -13.11
N HIS A 505 -12.78 -15.19 -12.69
CA HIS A 505 -13.74 -14.38 -13.45
C HIS A 505 -14.09 -13.04 -12.78
N ARG A 506 -13.15 -12.43 -12.04
CA ARG A 506 -13.39 -11.19 -11.28
C ARG A 506 -12.56 -10.03 -11.80
N ALA A 507 -13.23 -8.93 -12.14
CA ALA A 507 -12.62 -7.75 -12.72
C ALA A 507 -11.65 -7.06 -11.74
N GLY A 508 -10.41 -6.88 -12.16
CA GLY A 508 -9.37 -6.06 -11.55
C GLY A 508 -8.97 -4.87 -12.44
N THR A 509 -8.07 -4.02 -11.96
CA THR A 509 -7.45 -2.92 -12.73
C THR A 509 -6.19 -3.36 -13.48
N SER A 510 -5.71 -4.59 -13.26
CA SER A 510 -4.63 -5.21 -14.01
C SER A 510 -5.17 -5.94 -15.23
N TYR A 511 -4.42 -5.90 -16.33
CA TYR A 511 -4.66 -6.64 -17.56
C TYR A 511 -5.03 -8.11 -17.31
N GLY A 512 -6.01 -8.63 -18.06
CA GLY A 512 -6.61 -9.97 -17.86
C GLY A 512 -7.91 -10.00 -17.03
N ALA A 513 -8.40 -8.84 -16.59
CA ALA A 513 -9.69 -8.68 -15.95
C ALA A 513 -10.84 -8.64 -16.96
N GLU A 514 -11.25 -9.80 -17.49
CA GLU A 514 -12.42 -9.84 -18.38
C GLU A 514 -13.72 -9.55 -17.61
N SER A 515 -14.39 -8.47 -18.01
CA SER A 515 -15.84 -8.32 -17.88
C SER A 515 -16.48 -8.78 -19.18
N SER A 516 -17.15 -9.93 -19.19
CA SER A 516 -18.04 -10.26 -20.30
C SER A 516 -19.47 -10.45 -19.80
N ALA A 517 -20.30 -9.48 -20.18
CA ALA A 517 -21.72 -9.70 -20.34
C ALA A 517 -21.93 -10.80 -21.39
N MET A 518 -22.67 -11.85 -20.99
CA MET A 518 -23.46 -12.76 -21.82
C MET A 518 -22.96 -13.08 -23.23
N ALA A 519 -22.25 -14.20 -23.39
CA ALA A 519 -22.21 -14.95 -24.66
C ALA A 519 -22.39 -16.45 -24.40
N ALA A 520 -23.43 -16.99 -25.04
CA ALA A 520 -23.91 -18.37 -25.12
C ALA A 520 -23.04 -19.50 -24.52
N TYR A 521 -23.55 -20.12 -23.45
CA TYR A 521 -23.12 -21.43 -22.98
C TYR A 521 -23.41 -22.50 -24.05
N VAL A 522 -22.37 -23.08 -24.65
CA VAL A 522 -22.42 -24.47 -25.15
C VAL A 522 -21.72 -25.34 -24.13
N ALA A 523 -22.50 -26.09 -23.36
CA ALA A 523 -22.00 -26.96 -22.30
C ALA A 523 -21.04 -28.04 -22.86
N PRO A 524 -19.91 -28.34 -22.18
CA PRO A 524 -18.93 -29.36 -22.61
C PRO A 524 -19.48 -30.81 -22.69
N GLY A 525 -20.71 -31.03 -22.21
CA GLY A 525 -21.36 -32.35 -22.23
C GLY A 525 -21.82 -32.83 -23.61
N ILE A 526 -22.01 -31.93 -24.58
CA ILE A 526 -22.51 -32.31 -25.92
C ILE A 526 -21.37 -32.77 -26.84
N ALA A 527 -20.15 -32.25 -26.67
CA ALA A 527 -18.98 -32.70 -27.42
C ALA A 527 -18.56 -34.13 -27.01
N ALA A 528 -18.65 -34.46 -25.71
CA ALA A 528 -18.36 -35.81 -25.21
C ALA A 528 -19.38 -36.86 -25.68
N LEU A 529 -20.65 -36.48 -25.87
CA LEU A 529 -21.68 -37.39 -26.37
C LEU A 529 -21.51 -37.70 -27.87
N ILE A 530 -21.05 -36.72 -28.67
CA ILE A 530 -20.81 -36.90 -30.11
C ILE A 530 -19.58 -37.79 -30.36
N SER A 531 -18.55 -37.72 -29.52
CA SER A 531 -17.37 -38.60 -29.61
C SER A 531 -17.68 -40.06 -29.26
N ILE A 532 -18.62 -40.30 -28.33
CA ILE A 532 -19.03 -41.67 -27.94
C ILE A 532 -19.95 -42.30 -29.00
N ILE A 533 -20.80 -41.50 -29.66
CA ILE A 533 -21.67 -41.98 -30.75
C ILE A 533 -20.87 -42.21 -32.05
N ALA A 534 -19.84 -41.40 -32.34
CA ALA A 534 -18.95 -41.62 -33.47
C ALA A 534 -17.99 -42.82 -33.27
N GLY A 535 -17.55 -43.08 -32.03
CA GLY A 535 -16.70 -44.22 -31.69
C GLY A 535 -17.43 -45.57 -31.73
N THR A 536 -18.72 -45.60 -31.38
CA THR A 536 -19.54 -46.83 -31.44
C THR A 536 -20.00 -47.19 -32.85
N ALA A 537 -20.16 -46.21 -33.75
CA ALA A 537 -20.48 -46.47 -35.16
C ALA A 537 -19.31 -47.05 -35.98
N MET A 538 -18.05 -46.86 -35.54
CA MET A 538 -16.87 -47.44 -36.21
C MET A 538 -16.56 -48.89 -35.78
N PHE A 539 -17.08 -49.36 -34.65
CA PHE A 539 -16.91 -50.76 -34.20
C PHE A 539 -17.94 -51.75 -34.77
N PHE A 540 -19.02 -51.29 -35.40
CA PHE A 540 -20.02 -52.14 -36.06
C PHE A 540 -19.87 -52.24 -37.59
N ARG A 541 -18.72 -51.81 -38.14
CA ARG A 541 -18.42 -51.94 -39.58
C ARG A 541 -17.19 -52.79 -39.91
N ALA A 542 -16.65 -53.50 -38.91
CA ALA A 542 -15.62 -54.51 -39.08
C ALA A 542 -16.03 -55.83 -38.41
N SER A 543 -17.10 -56.43 -38.94
CA SER A 543 -17.48 -57.84 -38.82
C SER A 543 -18.10 -58.27 -40.15
#